data_AF-A0AAJ1VMX8-F1
#
_entry.id   AF-A0AAJ1VMX8-F1
#
_cell.length_a   1.000
_cell.length_b   1.000
_cell.length_c   1.000
_cell.angle_alpha   90.00
_cell.angle_beta   90.00
_cell.angle_gamma   90.00
#
_symmetry.space_group_name_H-M   'P 1'
#
loop_
_entity.id
_entity.type
_entity.pdbx_description
1 polymer ?
#
loop_
_entity_poly.entity_id
_entity_poly.type
_entity_poly.pdbx_seq_one_letter_code
_entity_poly.pdbx_strand_id
1 'polypeptide(L)'
;LNSKGEVAILEGIPGVDNGEQRKAGALKAFSEAPEIKIVASQSANWETEQALNVTSNILTANPNIKGIFAANDNMAIGAVT
;
A
#
# COMPACT_ATOMS: atom_id res chain seq x y z
N LEU A 1 -13.67 -2.39 5.07
CA LEU A 1 -12.99 -3.66 5.37
C LEU A 1 -13.53 -4.16 6.70
N ASN A 2 -14.38 -5.18 6.74
CA ASN A 2 -14.85 -5.79 8.01
C ASN A 2 -13.73 -6.71 8.56
N SER A 3 -12.53 -6.15 8.74
CA SER A 3 -11.28 -6.82 9.09
C SER A 3 -10.90 -8.01 8.20
N LYS A 4 -11.39 -8.04 6.96
CA LYS A 4 -11.22 -9.12 6.00
C LYS A 4 -10.93 -8.59 4.61
N GLY A 5 -9.99 -9.23 3.91
CA GLY A 5 -9.75 -9.03 2.48
C GLY A 5 -8.29 -8.87 2.10
N GLU A 6 -8.06 -8.81 0.80
CA GLU A 6 -6.74 -8.55 0.24
C GLU A 6 -6.43 -7.05 0.27
N VAL A 7 -5.22 -6.68 0.70
CA VAL A 7 -4.76 -5.30 0.78
C VAL A 7 -3.39 -5.14 0.13
N ALA A 8 -3.07 -3.92 -0.30
CA ALA A 8 -1.72 -3.57 -0.76
C ALA A 8 -1.15 -2.39 0.02
N ILE A 9 0.16 -2.25 -0.06
CA ILE A 9 0.94 -1.17 0.54
C ILE A 9 1.71 -0.45 -0.56
N LEU A 10 1.52 0.87 -0.67
CA LEU A 10 2.43 1.77 -1.39
C LEU A 10 3.46 2.29 -0.40
N GLU A 11 4.69 1.83 -0.58
CA GLU A 11 5.84 2.18 0.27
C GLU A 11 6.47 3.50 -0.18
N GLY A 12 7.18 4.15 0.74
CA GLY A 12 7.96 5.35 0.45
C GLY A 12 9.30 5.06 -0.21
N ILE A 13 10.20 6.04 -0.21
CA ILE A 13 11.58 5.86 -0.68
C ILE A 13 12.29 4.82 0.22
N PRO A 14 12.81 3.71 -0.34
CA PRO A 14 13.47 2.67 0.44
C PRO A 14 14.65 3.21 1.26
N GLY A 15 14.73 2.81 2.52
CA GLY A 15 15.80 3.22 3.43
C GLY A 15 15.60 4.60 4.06
N VAL A 16 14.52 5.33 3.73
CA VAL A 16 14.18 6.57 4.45
C VAL A 16 13.30 6.23 5.65
N ASP A 17 13.81 6.60 6.83
CA ASP A 17 13.30 6.15 8.14
C ASP A 17 11.80 6.37 8.34
N ASN A 18 11.27 7.55 7.99
CA ASN A 18 9.84 7.83 8.13
C ASN A 18 8.95 6.92 7.24
N GLY A 19 9.44 6.55 6.05
CA GLY A 19 8.77 5.61 5.15
C GLY A 19 8.77 4.19 5.71
N GLU A 20 9.93 3.75 6.21
CA GLU A 20 10.09 2.45 6.84
C GLU A 20 9.22 2.30 8.09
N GLN A 21 9.13 3.33 8.93
CA GLN A 21 8.29 3.33 10.12
C GLN A 21 6.79 3.22 9.78
N ARG A 22 6.32 3.94 8.75
CA ARG A 22 4.92 3.86 8.30
C ARG A 22 4.59 2.49 7.72
N LYS A 23 5.50 1.93 6.91
CA LYS A 23 5.39 0.56 6.41
C LYS A 23 5.34 -0.45 7.55
N ALA A 24 6.26 -0.37 8.51
CA ALA A 24 6.30 -1.25 9.67
C ALA A 24 5.01 -1.17 10.50
N GLY A 25 4.47 0.05 10.70
CA GLY A 25 3.20 0.26 11.37
C GLY A 25 2.02 -0.42 10.65
N ALA A 26 1.95 -0.29 9.33
CA ALA A 26 0.93 -0.95 8.51
C ALA A 26 1.05 -2.48 8.55
N LEU A 27 2.28 -3.02 8.42
CA LEU A 27 2.55 -4.45 8.52
C LEU A 27 2.11 -5.00 9.88
N LYS A 28 2.45 -4.30 10.97
CA LYS A 28 2.03 -4.68 12.32
C LYS A 28 0.51 -4.70 12.44
N ALA A 29 -0.18 -3.62 12.05
CA ALA A 29 -1.63 -3.53 12.13
C ALA A 29 -2.35 -4.63 11.33
N PHE A 30 -1.86 -4.95 10.13
CA PHE A 30 -2.43 -6.03 9.32
C PHE A 30 -2.12 -7.42 9.88
N SER A 31 -0.96 -7.62 10.53
CA SER A 31 -0.64 -8.90 11.18
C SER A 31 -1.56 -9.24 12.36
N GLU A 32 -2.12 -8.21 13.01
CA GLU A 32 -3.10 -8.36 14.10
C GLU A 32 -4.51 -8.71 13.60
N ALA A 33 -4.75 -8.66 12.28
CA ALA A 33 -6.02 -8.99 11.63
C ALA A 33 -5.86 -10.22 10.70
N PRO A 34 -6.09 -11.45 11.20
CA PRO A 34 -5.74 -12.68 10.47
C PRO A 34 -6.52 -12.91 9.16
N GLU A 35 -7.67 -12.25 8.97
CA GLU A 35 -8.44 -12.29 7.74
C GLU A 35 -8.00 -11.24 6.69
N ILE A 36 -7.01 -10.39 7.02
CA ILE A 36 -6.36 -9.49 6.07
C ILE A 36 -5.13 -10.18 5.46
N LYS A 37 -5.03 -10.14 4.13
CA LYS A 37 -3.88 -10.66 3.40
C LYS A 37 -3.22 -9.53 2.62
N ILE A 38 -1.94 -9.29 2.87
CA ILE A 38 -1.15 -8.36 2.05
C ILE A 38 -0.78 -9.08 0.75
N VAL A 39 -1.26 -8.57 -0.39
CA VAL A 39 -1.03 -9.16 -1.72
C VAL A 39 0.01 -8.42 -2.54
N ALA A 40 0.30 -7.16 -2.19
CA ALA A 40 1.39 -6.40 -2.79
C ALA A 40 1.96 -5.37 -1.79
N SER A 41 3.26 -5.13 -1.87
CA SER A 41 3.96 -4.08 -1.13
C SER A 41 5.06 -3.55 -2.04
N GLN A 42 4.91 -2.33 -2.55
CA GLN A 42 5.81 -1.78 -3.57
C GLN A 42 6.04 -0.29 -3.34
N SER A 43 7.26 0.18 -3.55
CA SER A 43 7.57 1.61 -3.46
C SER A 43 6.96 2.38 -4.62
N ALA A 44 6.43 3.56 -4.30
CA ALA A 44 6.12 4.60 -5.28
C ALA A 44 6.91 5.90 -5.00
N ASN A 45 7.98 5.81 -4.20
CA ASN A 45 8.97 6.88 -3.97
C ASN A 45 8.40 8.26 -3.59
N TRP A 46 7.23 8.31 -2.96
CA TRP A 46 6.49 9.55 -2.65
C TRP A 46 6.01 10.34 -3.88
N GLU A 47 6.02 9.72 -5.06
CA GLU A 47 5.65 10.32 -6.33
C GLU A 47 4.24 9.91 -6.77
N THR A 48 3.43 10.89 -7.16
CA THR A 48 2.03 10.68 -7.55
C THR A 48 1.92 9.85 -8.83
N GLU A 49 2.71 10.16 -9.86
CA GLU A 49 2.68 9.44 -11.14
C GLU A 49 3.15 7.99 -10.98
N GLN A 50 4.20 7.77 -10.17
CA GLN A 50 4.66 6.43 -9.89
C GLN A 50 3.61 5.64 -9.10
N ALA A 51 2.92 6.26 -8.14
CA ALA A 51 1.86 5.62 -7.40
C ALA A 51 0.67 5.22 -8.28
N LEU A 52 0.30 6.02 -9.28
CA LEU A 52 -0.71 5.65 -10.27
C LEU A 52 -0.31 4.39 -11.04
N ASN A 53 0.93 4.35 -11.54
CA ASN A 53 1.44 3.21 -12.29
C ASN A 53 1.51 1.94 -11.43
N VAL A 54 2.07 2.05 -10.22
CA VAL A 54 2.17 0.93 -9.27
C VAL A 54 0.78 0.44 -8.87
N THR A 55 -0.15 1.34 -8.58
CA THR A 55 -1.54 1.00 -8.22
C THR A 55 -2.24 0.28 -9.36
N SER A 56 -2.12 0.78 -10.59
CA SER A 56 -2.71 0.17 -11.78
C SER A 56 -2.22 -1.26 -11.99
N ASN A 57 -0.91 -1.48 -11.82
CA ASN A 57 -0.31 -2.81 -11.90
C ASN A 57 -0.82 -3.73 -10.77
N ILE A 58 -0.92 -3.22 -9.54
CA ILE A 58 -1.44 -3.98 -8.39
C ILE A 58 -2.90 -4.39 -8.62
N LEU A 59 -3.75 -3.47 -9.08
CA LEU A 59 -5.16 -3.73 -9.36
C LEU A 59 -5.34 -4.76 -10.48
N THR A 60 -4.51 -4.68 -11.53
CA THR A 60 -4.51 -5.65 -12.62
C THR A 60 -4.11 -7.04 -12.15
N ALA A 61 -3.09 -7.15 -11.30
CA ALA A 61 -2.60 -8.42 -10.78
C ALA A 61 -3.48 -9.00 -9.65
N ASN A 62 -4.22 -8.16 -8.92
CA ASN A 62 -4.97 -8.54 -7.73
C ASN A 62 -6.41 -7.98 -7.78
N PRO A 63 -7.30 -8.52 -8.64
CA PRO A 63 -8.64 -7.97 -8.87
C PRO A 63 -9.56 -8.02 -7.63
N ASN A 64 -9.20 -8.79 -6.60
CA ASN A 64 -10.00 -8.95 -5.37
C ASN A 64 -9.59 -7.98 -4.26
N ILE A 65 -8.65 -7.06 -4.50
CA ILE A 65 -8.18 -6.12 -3.48
C ILE A 65 -9.32 -5.28 -2.92
N LYS A 66 -9.25 -5.02 -1.61
CA LYS A 66 -10.27 -4.31 -0.84
C LYS A 66 -9.76 -3.03 -0.20
N GLY A 67 -8.46 -2.79 -0.25
CA GLY A 67 -7.85 -1.55 0.25
C GLY A 67 -6.39 -1.42 -0.17
N ILE A 68 -5.94 -0.17 -0.23
CA ILE A 68 -4.55 0.20 -0.44
C ILE A 68 -4.16 1.15 0.68
N PHE A 69 -3.09 0.80 1.41
CA PHE A 69 -2.45 1.71 2.34
C PHE A 69 -1.35 2.46 1.60
N ALA A 70 -1.36 3.79 1.67
CA ALA A 70 -0.29 4.61 1.12
C ALA A 70 0.53 5.24 2.25
N ALA A 71 1.85 5.07 2.21
CA ALA A 71 2.73 5.60 3.25
C ALA A 71 2.90 7.13 3.20
N ASN A 72 2.33 7.83 2.22
CA ASN A 72 2.12 9.28 2.25
C ASN A 72 0.94 9.71 1.37
N ASP A 73 0.64 11.00 1.42
CA ASP A 73 -0.40 11.74 0.71
C ASP A 73 -0.23 11.76 -0.82
N ASN A 74 0.97 12.06 -1.36
CA ASN A 74 1.17 12.06 -2.83
C ASN A 74 0.86 10.69 -3.43
N MET A 75 1.31 9.61 -2.79
CA MET A 75 1.03 8.26 -3.25
C MET A 75 -0.44 7.90 -3.07
N ALA A 76 -1.11 8.39 -2.02
CA ALA A 76 -2.55 8.22 -1.85
C ALA A 76 -3.32 8.92 -2.99
N ILE A 77 -2.92 10.13 -3.38
CA ILE A 77 -3.50 10.87 -4.52
C ILE A 77 -3.30 10.07 -5.81
N GLY A 78 -2.09 9.55 -6.06
CA GLY A 78 -1.82 8.72 -7.23
C GLY A 78 -2.63 7.43 -7.25
N ALA A 79 -2.97 6.85 -6.08
CA ALA A 79 -3.76 5.64 -5.99
C ALA A 79 -5.26 5.83 -6.26
N VAL A 80 -5.79 7.05 -6.09
CA VAL A 80 -7.21 7.38 -6.30
C VAL A 80 -7.49 8.13 -7.61
N THR A 81 -6.44 8.43 -8.37
CA THR A 81 -6.52 9.04 -9.70
C THR A 81 -6.81 7.97 -10.74
#